data_AF-A0A1I8Q2A4-F1
#
_entry.id   AF-A0A1I8Q2A4-F1
#
_cell.length_a   1.000
_cell.length_b   1.000
_cell.length_c   1.000
_cell.angle_alpha   90.00
_cell.angle_beta   90.00
_cell.angle_gamma   90.00
#
_symmetry.space_group_name_H-M   'P 1'
#
loop_
_entity.id
_entity.type
_entity.pdbx_description
1 polymer ?
#
loop_
_entity_poly.entity_id
_entity_poly.type
_entity_poly.pdbx_seq_one_letter_code
_entity_poly.pdbx_strand_id
1 'polypeptide(L)'
;MSGQRCPNDNHIRDQIVIVTGANTGIGYEIAKALAGRGGRVILACRNMEAAEKAAAVIKRELCCQLLNDKSKSKQKSTTTNNSESANASDNTNTTTNTTTTTNTTTRNDTGPAPNQRFCVEARYLDLRSFDNVRRFARNIMAEFERIDILINNAGVIFEPSKENTTDGFEQHLQVNYLAPFLLSHLLLPHLKKSENGRIINVSAHSHASAKMDFDDPLNMGMWASKFHPRDAFAHSKLAVILATRWMAKELKDTSITVNCCTPGLVRGTSHLRREQGI
;
A
#
# COMPACT_ATOMS: atom_id res chain seq x y z
N MET A 1 -4.98 11.96 -19.14
CA MET A 1 -6.05 10.98 -18.89
C MET A 1 -6.04 10.65 -17.41
N SER A 2 -7.07 11.02 -16.65
CA SER A 2 -7.25 10.48 -15.30
C SER A 2 -7.72 9.03 -15.44
N GLY A 3 -7.04 8.09 -14.79
CA GLY A 3 -7.48 6.70 -14.77
C GLY A 3 -8.92 6.58 -14.26
N GLN A 4 -9.65 5.56 -14.73
CA GLN A 4 -10.97 5.26 -14.22
C GLN A 4 -10.91 5.10 -12.69
N ARG A 5 -11.89 5.68 -11.99
CA ARG A 5 -12.07 5.42 -10.56
C ARG A 5 -12.32 3.91 -10.44
N CYS A 6 -11.47 3.22 -9.68
CA CYS A 6 -11.64 1.81 -9.38
C CYS A 6 -12.37 1.70 -8.02
N PRO A 7 -13.71 1.69 -7.99
CA PRO A 7 -14.44 1.41 -6.75
C PRO A 7 -14.12 -0.03 -6.35
N ASN A 8 -13.38 -0.18 -5.26
CA ASN A 8 -13.11 -1.47 -4.66
C ASN A 8 -13.50 -1.37 -3.17
N ASP A 9 -14.62 -1.98 -2.84
CA ASP A 9 -15.19 -2.10 -1.50
C ASP A 9 -14.66 -3.34 -0.75
N ASN A 10 -13.79 -4.14 -1.36
CA ASN A 10 -13.21 -5.30 -0.70
C ASN A 10 -12.42 -4.87 0.53
N HIS A 11 -12.75 -5.45 1.68
CA HIS A 11 -11.99 -5.30 2.90
C HIS A 11 -10.75 -6.19 2.89
N ILE A 12 -9.67 -5.71 3.51
CA ILE A 12 -8.43 -6.47 3.71
C ILE A 12 -8.09 -6.54 5.21
N ARG A 13 -9.11 -6.79 6.03
CA ARG A 13 -8.98 -6.87 7.48
C ARG A 13 -7.90 -7.88 7.85
N ASP A 14 -7.08 -7.50 8.83
CA ASP A 14 -6.01 -8.31 9.40
C ASP A 14 -4.87 -8.68 8.43
N GLN A 15 -4.94 -8.25 7.17
CA GLN A 15 -3.85 -8.45 6.21
C GLN A 15 -2.70 -7.49 6.53
N ILE A 16 -1.49 -8.04 6.57
CA ILE A 16 -0.26 -7.29 6.79
C ILE A 16 0.29 -6.83 5.45
N VAL A 17 0.36 -5.51 5.26
CA VAL A 17 0.76 -4.87 4.01
C VAL A 17 2.01 -4.03 4.22
N ILE A 18 3.06 -4.32 3.46
CA ILE A 18 4.27 -3.49 3.42
C ILE A 18 4.25 -2.64 2.16
N VAL A 19 4.39 -1.33 2.31
CA VAL A 19 4.48 -0.39 1.18
C VAL A 19 5.80 0.37 1.29
N THR A 20 6.69 0.17 0.32
CA THR A 20 7.97 0.90 0.29
C THR A 20 7.77 2.31 -0.24
N GLY A 21 8.44 3.30 0.37
CA GLY A 21 8.39 4.70 -0.08
C GLY A 21 7.00 5.33 0.08
N ALA A 22 6.30 5.00 1.16
CA ALA A 22 4.90 5.35 1.40
C ALA A 22 4.69 6.64 2.21
N ASN A 23 5.75 7.44 2.42
CA ASN A 23 5.64 8.71 3.13
C ASN A 23 5.12 9.86 2.25
N THR A 24 5.13 9.70 0.92
CA THR A 24 4.64 10.72 -0.03
C THR A 24 4.06 10.10 -1.30
N GLY A 25 3.38 10.91 -2.12
CA GLY A 25 3.00 10.56 -3.49
C GLY A 25 2.13 9.31 -3.59
N ILE A 26 2.42 8.47 -4.59
CA ILE A 26 1.63 7.26 -4.89
C ILE A 26 1.62 6.29 -3.72
N GLY A 27 2.77 6.06 -3.08
CA GLY A 27 2.89 5.17 -1.94
C GLY A 27 2.04 5.60 -0.73
N TYR A 28 1.96 6.91 -0.48
CA TYR A 28 1.09 7.47 0.56
C TYR A 28 -0.39 7.17 0.31
N GLU A 29 -0.87 7.43 -0.91
CA GLU A 29 -2.27 7.17 -1.27
C GLU A 29 -2.61 5.68 -1.27
N ILE A 30 -1.67 4.82 -1.69
CA ILE A 30 -1.80 3.36 -1.57
C ILE A 30 -1.95 2.97 -0.09
N ALA A 31 -1.05 3.45 0.77
CA ALA A 31 -1.07 3.12 2.19
C ALA A 31 -2.38 3.59 2.86
N LYS A 32 -2.83 4.81 2.56
CA LYS A 32 -4.09 5.37 3.06
C LYS A 32 -5.29 4.54 2.62
N ALA A 33 -5.37 4.18 1.33
CA ALA A 33 -6.47 3.40 0.79
C ALA A 33 -6.53 1.99 1.40
N LEU A 34 -5.39 1.32 1.58
CA LEU A 34 -5.31 -0.02 2.17
C LEU A 34 -5.64 0.00 3.67
N ALA A 35 -5.14 1.00 4.40
CA ALA A 35 -5.49 1.20 5.80
C ALA A 35 -6.99 1.47 5.98
N GLY A 36 -7.59 2.30 5.12
CA GLY A 36 -9.04 2.57 5.13
C GLY A 36 -9.90 1.31 4.87
N ARG A 37 -9.32 0.30 4.22
CA ARG A 37 -9.96 -1.00 3.96
C ARG A 37 -9.71 -2.03 5.08
N GLY A 38 -9.02 -1.65 6.16
CA GLY A 38 -8.78 -2.44 7.35
C GLY A 38 -7.44 -3.17 7.41
N GLY A 39 -6.52 -2.92 6.47
CA GLY A 39 -5.20 -3.53 6.47
C GLY A 39 -4.30 -2.98 7.58
N ARG A 40 -3.40 -3.82 8.10
CA ARG A 40 -2.26 -3.38 8.93
C ARG A 40 -1.13 -2.96 8.00
N VAL A 41 -0.90 -1.66 7.87
CA VAL A 41 -0.02 -1.08 6.86
C VAL A 41 1.30 -0.60 7.47
N ILE A 42 2.39 -1.11 6.92
CA ILE A 42 3.76 -0.76 7.28
C ILE A 42 4.33 0.16 6.18
N LEU A 43 4.60 1.42 6.55
CA LEU A 43 5.26 2.41 5.70
C LEU A 43 6.77 2.19 5.81
N ALA A 44 7.34 1.43 4.87
CA ALA A 44 8.77 1.14 4.84
C ALA A 44 9.52 2.27 4.11
N CYS A 45 10.16 3.14 4.89
CA CYS A 45 10.66 4.43 4.41
C CYS A 45 12.06 4.74 4.95
N ARG A 46 12.83 5.52 4.17
CA ARG A 46 14.15 5.99 4.59
C ARG A 46 14.06 7.18 5.54
N ASN A 47 13.21 8.17 5.24
CA ASN A 47 12.99 9.31 6.14
C ASN A 47 11.91 8.96 7.16
N MET A 48 12.32 8.62 8.38
CA MET A 48 11.43 8.19 9.45
C MET A 48 10.53 9.30 9.95
N GLU A 49 11.03 10.52 10.12
CA GLU A 49 10.22 11.67 10.55
C GLU A 49 9.05 11.92 9.59
N ALA A 50 9.33 11.94 8.29
CA ALA A 50 8.30 12.11 7.27
C ALA A 50 7.32 10.91 7.24
N ALA A 51 7.80 9.69 7.44
CA ALA A 51 6.97 8.49 7.45
C ALA A 51 6.05 8.41 8.67
N GLU A 52 6.54 8.77 9.85
CA GLU A 52 5.76 8.83 11.09
C GLU A 52 4.69 9.91 11.00
N LYS A 53 5.04 11.09 10.48
CA LYS A 53 4.07 12.15 10.17
C LYS A 53 3.00 11.66 9.20
N ALA A 54 3.39 11.00 8.11
CA ALA A 54 2.45 10.42 7.15
C ALA A 54 1.52 9.40 7.80
N ALA A 55 2.04 8.47 8.60
CA ALA A 55 1.25 7.48 9.33
C ALA A 55 0.24 8.14 10.28
N ALA A 56 0.65 9.19 11.01
CA ALA A 56 -0.23 9.94 11.90
C ALA A 56 -1.36 10.66 11.13
N VAL A 57 -1.05 11.28 9.99
CA VAL A 57 -2.05 11.94 9.13
C VAL A 57 -3.04 10.92 8.59
N ILE A 58 -2.58 9.77 8.06
CA ILE A 58 -3.47 8.71 7.57
C ILE A 58 -4.44 8.26 8.67
N LYS A 59 -3.93 7.96 9.86
CA LYS A 59 -4.78 7.53 11.00
C LYS A 59 -5.82 8.59 11.37
N ARG A 60 -5.42 9.87 11.39
CA ARG A 60 -6.32 10.99 11.68
C ARG A 60 -7.41 11.12 10.63
N GLU A 61 -7.05 11.15 9.35
CA GLU A 61 -7.99 11.33 8.24
C GLU A 61 -9.01 10.20 8.18
N LEU A 62 -8.58 8.95 8.31
CA LEU A 62 -9.46 7.80 8.29
C LEU A 62 -10.40 7.77 9.51
N CYS A 63 -9.92 8.17 10.69
CA CYS A 63 -10.76 8.32 11.88
C CYS A 63 -11.85 9.39 11.67
N CYS A 64 -11.49 10.55 11.13
CA CYS A 64 -12.46 11.61 10.79
C CYS A 64 -13.51 11.14 9.77
N GLN A 65 -13.10 10.39 8.74
CA GLN A 65 -14.02 9.82 7.75
C GLN A 65 -15.04 8.87 8.38
N LEU A 66 -14.58 7.95 9.24
CA LEU A 66 -15.48 7.03 9.96
C LEU A 66 -16.50 7.76 10.84
N LEU A 67 -16.11 8.85 11.51
CA LEU A 67 -17.02 9.64 12.34
C LEU A 67 -18.09 10.33 11.49
N ASN A 68 -17.70 10.85 10.32
CA ASN A 68 -18.62 11.51 9.39
C ASN A 68 -19.60 10.53 8.71
N ASP A 69 -19.17 9.29 8.44
CA ASP A 69 -20.06 8.29 7.85
C ASP A 69 -21.09 7.80 8.87
N LYS A 70 -20.71 7.68 10.15
CA LYS A 70 -21.63 7.36 11.25
C LYS A 70 -22.67 8.45 11.50
N SER A 71 -22.32 9.73 11.33
CA SER A 71 -23.28 10.82 11.50
C SER A 71 -24.30 10.86 10.34
N LYS A 72 -23.87 10.57 9.11
CA LYS A 72 -24.75 10.44 7.93
C LYS A 72 -25.69 9.23 8.01
N SER A 73 -25.21 8.07 8.50
CA SER A 73 -26.06 6.88 8.65
C SER A 73 -27.13 7.05 9.74
N LYS A 74 -26.81 7.75 10.83
CA LYS A 74 -27.79 8.11 11.87
C LYS A 74 -28.88 9.06 11.34
N GLN A 75 -28.53 10.05 10.52
CA GLN A 75 -29.53 10.97 9.93
C GLN A 75 -30.45 10.28 8.90
N LYS A 76 -29.96 9.30 8.13
CA LYS A 76 -30.77 8.56 7.15
C LYS A 76 -31.79 7.61 7.81
N SER A 77 -31.49 7.10 9.00
CA SER A 77 -32.38 6.23 9.77
C SER A 77 -33.52 6.98 10.48
N THR A 78 -33.40 8.27 10.74
CA THR A 78 -34.46 9.08 11.36
C THR A 78 -35.50 9.59 10.36
N THR A 79 -35.19 9.63 9.06
CA THR A 79 -36.12 10.14 8.03
C THR A 79 -37.06 9.07 7.47
N THR A 80 -36.88 7.78 7.80
CA THR A 80 -37.68 6.67 7.24
C THR A 80 -38.87 6.24 8.10
N ASN A 81 -39.10 6.84 9.28
CA ASN A 81 -40.18 6.45 10.19
C ASN A 81 -41.41 7.37 10.20
N ASN A 82 -41.50 8.36 9.29
CA ASN A 82 -42.63 9.28 9.23
C ASN A 82 -43.32 9.27 7.86
N SER A 83 -43.95 8.15 7.51
CA SER A 83 -45.04 8.16 6.52
C SER A 83 -45.88 6.88 6.61
N GLU A 84 -46.83 6.84 7.55
CA GLU A 84 -48.10 6.13 7.39
C GLU A 84 -49.03 6.54 8.55
N SER A 85 -49.88 7.53 8.29
CA SER A 85 -51.05 7.83 9.11
C SER A 85 -52.22 8.14 8.17
N ALA A 86 -53.14 7.20 8.03
CA ALA A 86 -54.49 7.46 7.53
C ALA A 86 -55.47 6.43 8.12
N ASN A 87 -56.29 6.92 9.06
CA ASN A 87 -57.68 6.60 9.41
C ASN A 87 -58.22 5.16 9.29
N ALA A 88 -58.76 4.61 10.38
CA ALA A 88 -60.22 4.50 10.57
C ALA A 88 -60.62 3.84 11.93
N SER A 89 -61.79 4.27 12.36
CA SER A 89 -62.69 4.02 13.50
C SER A 89 -62.93 2.58 14.02
N ASP A 90 -63.38 2.54 15.28
CA ASP A 90 -64.27 1.58 15.97
C ASP A 90 -63.92 0.09 16.07
N ASN A 91 -63.76 -0.43 17.30
CA ASN A 91 -64.80 -1.15 18.06
C ASN A 91 -64.19 -1.95 19.25
N THR A 92 -65.06 -2.22 20.22
CA THR A 92 -64.98 -2.84 21.55
C THR A 92 -64.23 -4.17 21.76
N ASN A 93 -63.96 -4.43 23.06
CA ASN A 93 -63.80 -5.71 23.80
C ASN A 93 -62.39 -6.15 24.29
N THR A 94 -62.22 -6.06 25.63
CA THR A 94 -62.11 -7.20 26.57
C THR A 94 -60.85 -8.09 26.57
N THR A 95 -60.07 -7.95 27.67
CA THR A 95 -59.44 -9.02 28.49
C THR A 95 -57.95 -9.37 28.35
N THR A 96 -57.35 -9.45 29.57
CA THR A 96 -56.18 -10.21 30.07
C THR A 96 -54.74 -9.75 29.85
N ASN A 97 -54.16 -9.35 30.99
CA ASN A 97 -52.77 -9.49 31.44
C ASN A 97 -51.96 -10.62 30.81
N THR A 98 -50.71 -10.32 30.43
CA THR A 98 -49.56 -11.14 30.86
C THR A 98 -48.25 -10.35 30.76
N THR A 99 -47.70 -10.00 31.92
CA THR A 99 -46.34 -9.48 32.08
C THR A 99 -45.34 -10.59 31.76
N THR A 100 -44.56 -10.45 30.69
CA THR A 100 -43.37 -11.27 30.47
C THR A 100 -42.16 -10.34 30.33
N THR A 101 -41.43 -10.20 31.43
CA THR A 101 -40.15 -9.51 31.51
C THR A 101 -39.08 -10.40 30.90
N THR A 102 -38.70 -10.19 29.64
CA THR A 102 -37.47 -10.76 29.08
C THR A 102 -36.38 -9.70 29.11
N ASN A 103 -35.45 -9.85 30.06
CA ASN A 103 -34.21 -9.10 30.14
C ASN A 103 -33.36 -9.32 28.89
N THR A 104 -33.36 -8.37 27.96
CA THR A 104 -32.34 -8.26 26.92
C THR A 104 -31.07 -7.68 27.53
N THR A 105 -30.11 -8.56 27.86
CA THR A 105 -28.73 -8.19 28.17
C THR A 105 -28.11 -7.48 26.96
N THR A 106 -27.97 -6.17 27.05
CA THR A 106 -27.16 -5.37 26.14
C THR A 106 -25.70 -5.79 26.28
N ARG A 107 -25.18 -6.54 25.31
CA ARG A 107 -23.74 -6.74 25.17
C ARG A 107 -23.13 -5.39 24.78
N ASN A 108 -22.45 -4.74 25.73
CA ASN A 108 -21.61 -3.59 25.48
C ASN A 108 -20.41 -4.04 24.63
N ASP A 109 -20.55 -3.96 23.30
CA ASP A 109 -19.45 -4.04 22.37
C ASP A 109 -18.63 -2.74 22.45
N THR A 110 -17.77 -2.65 23.47
CA THR A 110 -16.71 -1.64 23.52
C THR A 110 -15.54 -2.13 22.68
N GLY A 111 -15.73 -2.11 21.35
CA GLY A 111 -14.62 -2.21 20.42
C GLY A 111 -13.56 -1.12 20.68
N PRO A 112 -12.31 -1.33 20.24
CA PRO A 112 -11.21 -0.43 20.54
C PRO A 112 -11.50 1.02 20.13
N ALA A 113 -10.88 1.97 20.85
CA ALA A 113 -11.08 3.40 20.65
C ALA A 113 -10.88 3.78 19.15
N PRO A 114 -11.58 4.81 18.62
CA PRO A 114 -11.57 5.12 17.19
C PRO A 114 -10.18 5.33 16.55
N ASN A 115 -9.20 5.77 17.35
CA ASN A 115 -7.80 5.96 16.97
C ASN A 115 -6.96 4.67 16.94
N GLN A 116 -7.44 3.58 17.52
CA GLN A 116 -6.80 2.26 17.53
C GLN A 116 -7.33 1.33 16.42
N ARG A 117 -8.32 1.78 15.65
CA ARG A 117 -8.95 0.98 14.58
C ARG A 117 -8.11 0.87 13.30
N PHE A 118 -7.15 1.77 13.11
CA PHE A 118 -6.29 1.80 11.93
C PHE A 118 -4.84 1.53 12.31
N CYS A 119 -4.32 0.38 11.90
CA CYS A 119 -2.96 -0.04 12.19
C CYS A 119 -2.02 0.47 11.09
N VAL A 120 -1.49 1.67 11.26
CA VAL A 120 -0.52 2.28 10.33
C VAL A 120 0.74 2.68 11.09
N GLU A 121 1.88 2.13 10.70
CA GLU A 121 3.17 2.31 11.37
C GLU A 121 4.32 2.50 10.38
N ALA A 122 5.31 3.30 10.77
CA ALA A 122 6.53 3.51 10.00
C ALA A 122 7.60 2.51 10.41
N ARG A 123 8.41 2.05 9.45
CA ARG A 123 9.59 1.22 9.68
C ARG A 123 10.73 1.70 8.77
N TYR A 124 11.94 1.71 9.31
CA TYR A 124 13.11 2.19 8.56
C TYR A 124 13.53 1.19 7.50
N LEU A 125 13.62 1.65 6.26
CA LEU A 125 14.14 0.89 5.12
C LEU A 125 14.89 1.84 4.17
N ASP A 126 16.18 1.58 3.98
CA ASP A 126 17.01 2.23 2.97
C ASP A 126 17.39 1.23 1.87
N LEU A 127 16.74 1.37 0.72
CA LEU A 127 16.98 0.53 -0.47
C LEU A 127 18.36 0.77 -1.12
N ARG A 128 19.12 1.78 -0.67
CA ARG A 128 20.51 2.00 -1.11
C ARG A 128 21.53 1.12 -0.38
N SER A 129 21.08 0.29 0.57
CA SER A 129 21.94 -0.62 1.33
C SER A 129 21.32 -2.01 1.42
N PHE A 130 21.96 -3.01 0.81
CA PHE A 130 21.48 -4.39 0.90
C PHE A 130 21.59 -4.96 2.32
N ASP A 131 22.54 -4.49 3.14
CA ASP A 131 22.56 -4.82 4.57
C ASP A 131 21.28 -4.32 5.25
N ASN A 132 20.89 -3.07 5.00
CA ASN A 132 19.67 -2.52 5.57
C ASN A 132 18.41 -3.28 5.11
N VAL A 133 18.34 -3.65 3.82
CA VAL A 133 17.25 -4.49 3.29
C VAL A 133 17.15 -5.83 4.01
N ARG A 134 18.29 -6.51 4.24
CA ARG A 134 18.35 -7.79 4.98
C ARG A 134 17.92 -7.62 6.43
N ARG A 135 18.37 -6.55 7.09
CA ARG A 135 17.99 -6.24 8.48
C ARG A 135 16.50 -5.93 8.59
N PHE A 136 15.95 -5.13 7.68
CA PHE A 136 14.52 -4.86 7.62
C PHE A 136 13.72 -6.15 7.46
N ALA A 137 14.07 -6.99 6.47
CA ALA A 137 13.38 -8.26 6.25
C ALA A 137 13.44 -9.16 7.48
N ARG A 138 14.61 -9.28 8.13
CA ARG A 138 14.77 -10.06 9.37
C ARG A 138 13.87 -9.55 10.50
N ASN A 139 13.83 -8.24 10.70
CA ASN A 139 13.01 -7.64 11.77
C ASN A 139 11.52 -7.88 11.52
N ILE A 140 11.06 -7.71 10.27
CA ILE A 140 9.68 -8.02 9.88
C ILE A 140 9.38 -9.49 10.12
N MET A 141 10.25 -10.39 9.67
CA MET A 141 10.03 -11.83 9.81
C MET A 141 10.06 -12.32 11.27
N ALA A 142 10.71 -11.58 12.17
CA ALA A 142 10.73 -11.88 13.60
C ALA A 142 9.46 -11.38 14.32
N GLU A 143 8.86 -10.27 13.86
CA GLU A 143 7.66 -9.68 14.47
C GLU A 143 6.37 -10.29 13.93
N PHE A 144 6.33 -10.59 12.63
CA PHE A 144 5.12 -11.02 11.95
C PHE A 144 5.25 -12.49 11.54
N GLU A 145 4.23 -13.30 11.83
CA GLU A 145 4.22 -14.70 11.41
C GLU A 145 4.07 -14.84 9.89
N ARG A 146 3.30 -13.95 9.26
CA ARG A 146 3.00 -13.91 7.82
C ARG A 146 3.02 -12.48 7.28
N ILE A 147 3.12 -12.35 5.96
CA ILE A 147 2.94 -11.09 5.24
C ILE A 147 1.97 -11.39 4.09
N ASP A 148 1.01 -10.51 3.86
CA ASP A 148 -0.02 -10.74 2.84
C ASP A 148 0.27 -10.00 1.54
N ILE A 149 0.72 -8.75 1.66
CA ILE A 149 0.94 -7.89 0.50
C ILE A 149 2.27 -7.14 0.66
N LEU A 150 3.14 -7.28 -0.34
CA LEU A 150 4.32 -6.45 -0.52
C LEU A 150 4.13 -5.54 -1.73
N ILE A 151 4.25 -4.24 -1.53
CA ILE A 151 4.17 -3.23 -2.58
C ILE A 151 5.53 -2.54 -2.71
N ASN A 152 6.26 -2.92 -3.75
CA ASN A 152 7.53 -2.31 -4.15
C ASN A 152 7.23 -1.03 -4.95
N ASN A 153 6.97 0.05 -4.21
CA ASN A 153 6.60 1.36 -4.76
C ASN A 153 7.75 2.37 -4.73
N ALA A 154 8.66 2.28 -3.76
CA ALA A 154 9.78 3.20 -3.64
C ALA A 154 10.61 3.25 -4.93
N GLY A 155 11.07 4.46 -5.28
CA GLY A 155 11.96 4.63 -6.40
C GLY A 155 12.59 6.02 -6.47
N VAL A 156 13.73 6.09 -7.15
CA VAL A 156 14.39 7.32 -7.58
C VAL A 156 14.14 7.52 -9.07
N ILE A 157 14.00 8.79 -9.47
CA ILE A 157 13.69 9.18 -10.85
C ILE A 157 14.64 10.31 -11.25
N PHE A 158 15.32 10.12 -12.38
CA PHE A 158 16.23 11.08 -12.99
C PHE A 158 17.25 11.66 -12.00
N GLU A 159 17.73 10.84 -11.06
CA GLU A 159 18.75 11.24 -10.11
C GLU A 159 20.04 11.57 -10.91
N PRO A 160 20.51 12.84 -10.89
CA PRO A 160 21.65 13.24 -11.71
C PRO A 160 22.98 12.67 -11.19
N SER A 161 23.02 12.22 -9.94
CA SER A 161 24.24 11.68 -9.35
C SER A 161 24.71 10.42 -10.08
N LYS A 162 25.98 10.43 -10.46
CA LYS A 162 26.71 9.25 -10.96
C LYS A 162 27.30 8.40 -9.84
N GLU A 163 27.14 8.83 -8.59
CA GLU A 163 27.69 8.10 -7.45
C GLU A 163 26.91 6.81 -7.27
N ASN A 164 27.64 5.71 -7.18
CA ASN A 164 27.07 4.42 -6.84
C ASN A 164 26.59 4.43 -5.38
N THR A 165 25.67 3.52 -5.10
CA THR A 165 25.27 3.19 -3.73
C THR A 165 26.45 2.64 -2.93
N THR A 166 26.26 2.48 -1.62
CA THR A 166 27.26 1.84 -0.76
C THR A 166 27.55 0.39 -1.14
N ASP A 167 26.65 -0.26 -1.86
CA ASP A 167 26.84 -1.62 -2.38
C ASP A 167 27.51 -1.64 -3.77
N GLY A 168 27.86 -0.47 -4.32
CA GLY A 168 28.61 -0.34 -5.57
C GLY A 168 27.76 -0.33 -6.84
N PHE A 169 26.43 -0.24 -6.75
CA PHE A 169 25.54 -0.23 -7.91
C PHE A 169 25.04 1.17 -8.26
N GLU A 170 24.67 1.36 -9.53
CA GLU A 170 23.96 2.55 -9.97
C GLU A 170 22.63 2.73 -9.20
N GLN A 171 22.31 3.96 -8.81
CA GLN A 171 21.23 4.24 -7.86
C GLN A 171 19.84 3.84 -8.35
N HIS A 172 19.50 4.10 -9.62
CA HIS A 172 18.19 3.72 -10.17
C HIS A 172 18.04 2.20 -10.20
N LEU A 173 19.05 1.49 -10.70
CA LEU A 173 19.04 0.03 -10.72
C LEU A 173 18.91 -0.55 -9.33
N GLN A 174 19.69 -0.05 -8.36
CA GLN A 174 19.60 -0.60 -7.02
C GLN A 174 18.27 -0.28 -6.34
N VAL A 175 17.91 1.00 -6.25
CA VAL A 175 16.73 1.43 -5.47
C VAL A 175 15.44 0.98 -6.13
N ASN A 176 15.34 1.01 -7.46
CA ASN A 176 14.10 0.67 -8.16
C ASN A 176 13.96 -0.82 -8.44
N TYR A 177 15.07 -1.57 -8.53
CA TYR A 177 15.04 -2.98 -8.96
C TYR A 177 15.76 -3.92 -7.99
N LEU A 178 17.08 -3.84 -7.83
CA LEU A 178 17.85 -4.87 -7.12
C LEU A 178 17.43 -5.02 -5.66
N ALA A 179 17.27 -3.91 -4.94
CA ALA A 179 16.89 -3.93 -3.54
C ALA A 179 15.43 -4.38 -3.33
N PRO A 180 14.43 -3.89 -4.10
CA PRO A 180 13.08 -4.47 -4.08
C PRO A 180 13.01 -5.96 -4.45
N PHE A 181 13.81 -6.41 -5.42
CA PHE A 181 13.90 -7.82 -5.80
C PHE A 181 14.47 -8.66 -4.65
N LEU A 182 15.57 -8.22 -4.04
CA LEU A 182 16.15 -8.84 -2.84
C LEU A 182 15.12 -8.89 -1.70
N LEU A 183 14.46 -7.77 -1.41
CA LEU A 183 13.43 -7.69 -0.35
C LEU A 183 12.31 -8.71 -0.60
N SER A 184 11.81 -8.77 -1.85
CA SER A 184 10.75 -9.71 -2.23
C SER A 184 11.19 -11.15 -2.02
N HIS A 185 12.42 -11.49 -2.41
CA HIS A 185 12.97 -12.83 -2.24
C HIS A 185 13.15 -13.20 -0.75
N LEU A 186 13.67 -12.27 0.07
CA LEU A 186 13.88 -12.48 1.50
C LEU A 186 12.55 -12.70 2.25
N LEU A 187 11.48 -12.05 1.82
CA LEU A 187 10.15 -12.15 2.46
C LEU A 187 9.31 -13.32 1.94
N LEU A 188 9.79 -14.09 0.94
CA LEU A 188 9.06 -15.24 0.39
C LEU A 188 8.60 -16.26 1.45
N PRO A 189 9.40 -16.65 2.46
CA PRO A 189 8.95 -17.61 3.47
C PRO A 189 7.68 -17.16 4.20
N HIS A 190 7.52 -15.87 4.43
CA HIS A 190 6.37 -15.29 5.13
C HIS A 190 5.21 -14.95 4.19
N LEU A 191 5.50 -14.59 2.94
CA LEU A 191 4.48 -14.42 1.90
C LEU A 191 3.80 -15.74 1.55
N LYS A 192 4.54 -16.87 1.55
CA LYS A 192 4.00 -18.22 1.29
C LYS A 192 3.05 -18.70 2.38
N LYS A 193 3.10 -18.13 3.58
CA LYS A 193 2.15 -18.43 4.67
C LYS A 193 0.82 -17.69 4.52
N SER A 194 0.74 -16.68 3.66
CA SER A 194 -0.53 -16.06 3.31
C SER A 194 -1.32 -16.99 2.38
N GLU A 195 -2.63 -17.10 2.61
CA GLU A 195 -3.54 -17.80 1.70
C GLU A 195 -3.55 -17.19 0.30
N ASN A 196 -3.29 -15.88 0.19
CA ASN A 196 -3.31 -15.12 -1.06
C ASN A 196 -2.19 -14.08 -1.06
N GLY A 197 -0.94 -14.54 -1.02
CA GLY A 197 0.23 -13.66 -1.03
C GLY A 197 0.31 -12.81 -2.31
N ARG A 198 0.66 -11.53 -2.18
CA ARG A 198 0.76 -10.61 -3.32
C ARG A 198 2.06 -9.82 -3.28
N ILE A 199 2.79 -9.84 -4.39
CA ILE A 199 3.87 -8.91 -4.66
C ILE A 199 3.43 -7.99 -5.81
N ILE A 200 3.45 -6.69 -5.56
CA ILE A 200 3.06 -5.66 -6.52
C ILE A 200 4.24 -4.75 -6.75
N ASN A 201 4.72 -4.70 -7.98
CA ASN A 201 5.84 -3.85 -8.38
C ASN A 201 5.34 -2.62 -9.14
N VAL A 202 5.84 -1.43 -8.78
CA VAL A 202 5.50 -0.19 -9.48
C VAL A 202 6.56 0.14 -10.53
N SER A 203 6.21 -0.04 -11.79
CA SER A 203 7.03 0.39 -12.92
C SER A 203 6.60 1.77 -13.46
N ALA A 204 7.13 2.18 -14.61
CA ALA A 204 6.83 3.44 -15.28
C ALA A 204 6.86 3.24 -16.79
N HIS A 205 6.13 4.07 -17.55
CA HIS A 205 6.07 3.95 -19.03
C HIS A 205 7.44 4.15 -19.71
N SER A 206 8.38 4.81 -19.03
CA SER A 206 9.77 4.97 -19.48
C SER A 206 10.49 3.65 -19.80
N HIS A 207 10.01 2.50 -19.31
CA HIS A 207 10.54 1.19 -19.70
C HIS A 207 10.53 0.96 -21.22
N ALA A 208 9.59 1.57 -21.95
CA ALA A 208 9.48 1.43 -23.41
C ALA A 208 10.65 2.07 -24.17
N SER A 209 11.41 2.95 -23.52
CA SER A 209 12.59 3.62 -24.09
C SER A 209 13.91 2.95 -23.71
N ALA A 210 13.88 1.87 -22.92
CA ALA A 210 15.07 1.21 -22.43
C ALA A 210 15.84 0.50 -23.55
N LYS A 211 17.18 0.58 -23.50
CA LYS A 211 18.11 -0.10 -24.40
C LYS A 211 18.97 -1.05 -23.59
N MET A 212 18.38 -2.18 -23.21
CA MET A 212 19.07 -3.17 -22.38
C MET A 212 20.21 -3.81 -23.17
N ASP A 213 21.41 -3.64 -22.65
CA ASP A 213 22.60 -4.35 -23.08
C ASP A 213 22.72 -5.62 -22.24
N PHE A 214 22.65 -6.79 -22.87
CA PHE A 214 22.73 -8.08 -22.16
C PHE A 214 24.14 -8.42 -21.70
N ASP A 215 25.17 -7.78 -22.29
CA ASP A 215 26.56 -7.91 -21.86
C ASP A 215 26.90 -6.94 -20.70
N ASP A 216 26.05 -5.93 -20.48
CA ASP A 216 26.09 -4.99 -19.34
C ASP A 216 24.71 -4.81 -18.69
N PRO A 217 24.08 -5.88 -18.16
CA PRO A 217 22.68 -5.85 -17.72
C PRO A 217 22.45 -5.01 -16.46
N LEU A 218 23.53 -4.66 -15.76
CA LEU A 218 23.52 -3.88 -14.53
C LEU A 218 24.10 -2.46 -14.71
N ASN A 219 24.28 -2.02 -15.96
CA ASN A 219 24.83 -0.71 -16.30
C ASN A 219 26.18 -0.39 -15.61
N MET A 220 27.02 -1.40 -15.37
CA MET A 220 28.31 -1.29 -14.68
C MET A 220 29.49 -1.10 -15.64
N GLY A 221 29.30 -1.33 -16.94
CA GLY A 221 30.29 -1.20 -18.00
C GLY A 221 30.10 0.05 -18.85
N MET A 222 29.61 -0.11 -20.08
CA MET A 222 29.44 1.00 -21.03
C MET A 222 28.54 2.09 -20.46
N TRP A 223 27.46 1.70 -19.79
CA TRP A 223 26.46 2.63 -19.28
C TRP A 223 26.92 3.40 -18.04
N ALA A 224 27.86 2.86 -17.27
CA ALA A 224 28.53 3.61 -16.21
C ALA A 224 29.33 4.79 -16.79
N SER A 225 30.02 4.55 -17.91
CA SER A 225 30.83 5.57 -18.60
C SER A 225 29.97 6.63 -19.32
N LYS A 226 28.87 6.20 -19.96
CA LYS A 226 27.93 7.05 -20.71
C LYS A 226 26.65 7.33 -19.93
N PHE A 227 26.74 7.46 -18.61
CA PHE A 227 25.57 7.59 -17.75
C PHE A 227 24.66 8.75 -18.17
N HIS A 228 23.39 8.44 -18.37
CA HIS A 228 22.32 9.40 -18.56
C HIS A 228 21.14 9.04 -17.64
N PRO A 229 20.66 9.95 -16.76
CA PRO A 229 19.64 9.62 -15.75
C PRO A 229 18.34 9.07 -16.33
N ARG A 230 17.94 9.50 -17.54
CA ARG A 230 16.74 8.98 -18.20
C ARG A 230 16.91 7.54 -18.65
N ASP A 231 18.10 7.17 -19.12
CA ASP A 231 18.39 5.81 -19.60
C ASP A 231 18.51 4.87 -18.40
N ALA A 232 19.25 5.27 -17.35
CA ALA A 232 19.34 4.52 -16.10
C ALA A 232 17.96 4.27 -15.48
N PHE A 233 17.10 5.30 -15.43
CA PHE A 233 15.73 5.15 -14.97
C PHE A 233 14.92 4.19 -15.86
N ALA A 234 14.96 4.37 -17.19
CA ALA A 234 14.27 3.49 -18.14
C ALA A 234 14.70 2.02 -17.99
N HIS A 235 16.01 1.77 -17.89
CA HIS A 235 16.59 0.43 -17.73
C HIS A 235 16.12 -0.21 -16.41
N SER A 236 16.14 0.55 -15.31
CA SER A 236 15.62 0.06 -14.03
C SER A 236 14.15 -0.34 -14.08
N LYS A 237 13.33 0.39 -14.85
CA LYS A 237 11.88 0.13 -14.98
C LYS A 237 11.56 -1.01 -15.94
N LEU A 238 12.40 -1.25 -16.94
CA LEU A 238 12.36 -2.48 -17.74
C LEU A 238 12.76 -3.69 -16.88
N ALA A 239 13.82 -3.59 -16.09
CA ALA A 239 14.27 -4.67 -15.20
C ALA A 239 13.16 -5.09 -14.21
N VAL A 240 12.41 -4.15 -13.64
CA VAL A 240 11.24 -4.44 -12.80
C VAL A 240 10.19 -5.29 -13.54
N ILE A 241 9.89 -4.98 -14.81
CA ILE A 241 8.90 -5.73 -15.60
C ILE A 241 9.41 -7.14 -15.89
N LEU A 242 10.67 -7.27 -16.31
CA LEU A 242 11.28 -8.57 -16.61
C LEU A 242 11.33 -9.46 -15.36
N ALA A 243 11.75 -8.90 -14.22
CA ALA A 243 11.79 -9.61 -12.96
C ALA A 243 10.39 -9.98 -12.45
N THR A 244 9.38 -9.13 -12.67
CA THR A 244 7.98 -9.48 -12.37
C THR A 244 7.54 -10.70 -13.17
N ARG A 245 7.80 -10.71 -14.49
CA ARG A 245 7.41 -11.84 -15.36
C ARG A 245 8.14 -13.13 -14.97
N TRP A 246 9.43 -13.05 -14.69
CA TRP A 246 10.22 -14.17 -14.23
C TRP A 246 9.70 -14.69 -12.89
N MET A 247 9.55 -13.83 -11.88
CA MET A 247 9.12 -14.24 -10.55
C MET A 247 7.69 -14.78 -10.52
N ALA A 248 6.80 -14.24 -11.35
CA ALA A 248 5.45 -14.79 -11.54
C ALA A 248 5.49 -16.22 -12.11
N LYS A 249 6.40 -16.50 -13.04
CA LYS A 249 6.60 -17.86 -13.58
C LYS A 249 7.16 -18.80 -12.53
N GLU A 250 8.15 -18.37 -11.76
CA GLU A 250 8.78 -19.18 -10.71
C GLU A 250 7.83 -19.49 -9.55
N LEU A 251 6.90 -18.59 -9.23
CA LEU A 251 5.96 -18.75 -8.12
C LEU A 251 4.56 -19.25 -8.53
N LYS A 252 4.38 -19.65 -9.79
CA LYS A 252 3.08 -20.05 -10.35
C LYS A 252 2.37 -21.18 -9.58
N ASP A 253 3.14 -22.06 -8.94
CA ASP A 253 2.64 -23.23 -8.19
C ASP A 253 2.53 -22.93 -6.67
N THR A 254 2.53 -21.65 -6.28
CA THR A 254 2.40 -21.19 -4.90
C THR A 254 1.14 -20.32 -4.73
N SER A 255 0.81 -19.95 -3.47
CA SER A 255 -0.27 -19.00 -3.19
C SER A 255 0.07 -17.54 -3.55
N ILE A 256 1.27 -17.28 -4.09
CA ILE A 256 1.77 -15.93 -4.35
C ILE A 256 1.50 -15.52 -5.79
N THR A 257 0.87 -14.36 -5.94
CA THR A 257 0.78 -13.66 -7.23
C THR A 257 1.81 -12.53 -7.30
N VAL A 258 2.46 -12.38 -8.45
CA VAL A 258 3.41 -11.29 -8.71
C VAL A 258 2.92 -10.49 -9.90
N ASN A 259 2.60 -9.21 -9.67
CA ASN A 259 2.08 -8.32 -10.71
C ASN A 259 2.86 -7.01 -10.73
N CYS A 260 2.82 -6.34 -11.88
CA CYS A 260 3.41 -5.01 -12.05
C CYS A 260 2.33 -4.05 -12.54
N CYS A 261 2.37 -2.81 -12.08
CA CYS A 261 1.51 -1.74 -12.59
C CYS A 261 2.34 -0.54 -13.06
N THR A 262 1.76 0.23 -13.98
CA THR A 262 2.31 1.52 -14.42
C THR A 262 1.25 2.59 -14.16
N PRO A 263 1.47 3.51 -13.20
CA PRO A 263 0.44 4.46 -12.77
C PRO A 263 0.22 5.62 -13.76
N GLY A 264 1.00 5.69 -14.83
CA GLY A 264 0.99 6.83 -15.76
C GLY A 264 1.54 8.10 -15.12
N LEU A 265 1.20 9.26 -15.70
CA LEU A 265 1.63 10.56 -15.18
C LEU A 265 0.73 10.99 -14.00
N VAL A 266 1.27 10.98 -12.79
CA VAL A 266 0.53 11.32 -11.56
C VAL A 266 0.90 12.71 -11.05
N ARG A 267 -0.03 13.68 -11.21
CA ARG A 267 0.09 15.06 -10.70
C ARG A 267 0.33 15.08 -9.19
N GLY A 268 1.16 16.02 -8.72
CA GLY A 268 1.41 16.24 -7.29
C GLY A 268 2.40 15.30 -6.63
N THR A 269 3.03 14.39 -7.39
CA THR A 269 4.22 13.65 -6.94
C THR A 269 5.46 14.55 -6.98
N SER A 270 6.49 14.25 -6.18
CA SER A 270 7.75 14.99 -6.20
C SER A 270 8.40 15.03 -7.60
N HIS A 271 8.12 14.02 -8.42
CA HIS A 271 8.58 13.90 -9.80
C HIS A 271 8.13 15.07 -10.69
N LEU A 272 6.89 15.53 -10.54
CA LEU A 272 6.37 16.67 -11.30
C LEU A 272 6.65 18.02 -10.64
N ARG A 273 7.00 18.06 -9.35
CA ARG A 273 7.44 19.29 -8.69
C ARG A 273 8.84 19.71 -9.15
N ARG A 274 9.76 18.75 -9.30
CA ARG A 274 11.12 19.02 -9.80
C ARG A 274 11.17 19.44 -11.27
N GLU A 275 10.28 18.93 -12.13
CA GLU A 275 10.21 19.38 -13.54
C GLU A 275 9.60 20.78 -13.70
N GLN A 276 8.90 21.31 -12.70
CA GLN A 276 8.27 22.63 -12.73
C GLN A 276 9.04 23.73 -12.01
N GLY A 277 10.20 23.43 -11.42
CA GLY A 277 11.03 24.46 -10.76
C GLY A 277 10.33 25.18 -9.60
N ILE A 278 9.48 24.46 -8.83
CA ILE A 278 8.85 24.95 -7.60
C ILE A 278 9.32 24.11 -6.41
#